data_AF-A0A833AM82-F1
#
_entry.id   AF-A0A833AM82-F1
#
_cell.length_a   1.000
_cell.length_b   1.000
_cell.length_c   1.000
_cell.angle_alpha   90.00
_cell.angle_beta   90.00
_cell.angle_gamma   90.00
#
_symmetry.space_group_name_H-M   'P 1'
#
loop_
_entity.id
_entity.type
_entity.pdbx_description
1 polymer ?
#
loop_
_entity_poly.entity_id
_entity_poly.type
_entity_poly.pdbx_seq_one_letter_code
_entity_poly.pdbx_strand_id
1 'polypeptide(L)'
;MIKKIALFLLAAIILLILVFVINGWRHIQNRHPGYDLILSIDAPVDPVQLRIGFAAEPITPEVPDRWNDVNKNARYEPDKGETFTDGNGNGEFDARWIAGFGNRRAANGIHDDQWARTMVIDDGHTRIAIVILDLIGFMHDEVLDVRKAIPADCNVDYTVIASTHTHEAVDMLGL
;
A
#
# COMPACT_ATOMS: atom_id res chain seq x y z
N MET A 1 29.38 -21.95 39.04
CA MET A 1 29.26 -21.32 37.70
C MET A 1 27.99 -21.73 36.96
N ILE A 2 27.69 -23.02 36.83
CA ILE A 2 26.56 -23.55 36.04
C ILE A 2 25.20 -22.91 36.41
N LYS A 3 24.88 -22.73 37.69
CA LYS A 3 23.61 -22.10 38.12
C LYS A 3 23.46 -20.63 37.69
N LYS A 4 24.56 -19.86 37.66
CA LYS A 4 24.54 -18.45 37.22
C LYS A 4 24.36 -18.35 35.70
N ILE A 5 24.98 -19.27 34.96
CA ILE A 5 24.81 -19.38 33.50
C ILE A 5 23.38 -19.82 33.16
N ALA A 6 22.83 -20.81 33.86
CA ALA A 6 21.45 -21.26 33.68
C ALA A 6 20.43 -20.15 33.97
N LEU A 7 20.65 -19.37 35.03
CA LEU A 7 19.79 -18.23 35.37
C LEU A 7 19.88 -17.11 34.31
N PHE A 8 21.08 -16.82 33.81
CA PHE A 8 21.29 -15.86 32.73
C PHE A 8 20.60 -16.29 31.42
N LEU A 9 20.75 -17.56 31.02
CA LEU A 9 20.08 -18.12 29.85
C LEU A 9 18.55 -18.08 30.00
N LEU A 10 18.02 -18.40 31.18
CA LEU A 10 16.59 -18.30 31.46
C LEU A 10 16.08 -16.86 31.32
N ALA A 11 16.81 -15.89 31.88
CA ALA A 11 16.47 -14.47 31.77
C ALA A 11 16.50 -13.98 30.30
N ALA A 12 17.49 -14.41 29.52
CA ALA A 12 17.58 -14.09 28.10
C ALA A 12 16.40 -14.68 27.29
N ILE A 13 15.99 -15.91 27.59
CA ILE A 13 14.82 -16.54 26.96
C ILE A 13 13.53 -15.79 27.32
N ILE A 14 13.35 -15.43 28.59
CA ILE A 14 12.18 -14.65 29.03
C ILE A 14 12.13 -13.29 28.32
N LEU A 15 13.27 -12.60 28.22
CA LEU A 15 13.34 -11.34 27.50
C LEU A 15 12.98 -11.50 26.02
N LEU A 16 13.47 -12.56 25.37
CA LEU A 16 13.18 -12.84 23.96
C LEU A 16 11.70 -13.15 23.74
N ILE A 17 11.08 -13.92 24.64
CA ILE A 17 9.63 -14.17 24.64
C ILE A 17 8.87 -12.87 24.84
N LEU A 18 9.28 -12.02 25.79
CA LEU A 18 8.63 -10.73 26.04
C LEU A 18 8.67 -9.84 24.80
N VAL A 19 9.82 -9.72 24.14
CA VAL A 19 9.98 -8.96 22.90
C VAL A 19 9.07 -9.53 21.80
N PHE A 20 9.00 -10.86 21.66
CA PHE A 20 8.13 -11.50 20.68
C PHE A 20 6.65 -11.24 20.96
N VAL A 21 6.20 -11.33 22.21
CA VAL A 21 4.81 -11.05 22.60
C VAL A 21 4.47 -9.58 22.37
N ILE A 22 5.36 -8.65 22.73
CA ILE A 22 5.14 -7.21 22.50
C ILE A 22 5.03 -6.90 21.01
N ASN A 23 5.93 -7.45 20.18
CA ASN A 23 5.87 -7.25 18.74
C ASN A 23 4.64 -7.90 18.13
N GLY A 24 4.34 -9.15 18.48
CA GLY A 24 3.13 -9.83 18.02
C GLY A 24 1.86 -9.07 18.39
N TRP A 25 1.78 -8.56 19.63
CA TRP A 25 0.65 -7.76 20.05
C TRP A 25 0.54 -6.45 19.26
N ARG A 26 1.65 -5.75 19.00
CA ARG A 26 1.68 -4.55 18.15
C ARG A 26 1.21 -4.82 16.72
N HIS A 27 1.54 -5.98 16.15
CA HIS A 27 1.13 -6.35 14.79
C HIS A 27 -0.32 -6.84 14.67
N ILE A 28 -0.91 -7.34 15.76
CA ILE A 28 -2.31 -7.82 15.78
C ILE A 28 -3.29 -6.71 16.21
N GLN A 29 -2.78 -5.62 16.80
CA GLN A 29 -3.62 -4.48 17.16
C GLN A 29 -4.28 -3.87 15.93
N ASN A 30 -5.58 -3.60 16.07
CA ASN A 30 -6.30 -2.79 15.11
C ASN A 30 -5.64 -1.40 15.04
N ARG A 31 -5.12 -1.02 13.87
CA ARG A 31 -4.50 0.30 13.62
C ARG A 31 -5.51 1.44 13.70
N HIS A 32 -6.81 1.13 13.63
CA HIS A 32 -7.90 2.09 13.59
C HIS A 32 -8.99 1.75 14.63
N PRO A 33 -8.66 1.78 15.94
CA PRO A 33 -9.63 1.52 16.98
C PRO A 33 -10.76 2.56 16.94
N GLY A 34 -12.00 2.11 17.12
CA GLY A 34 -13.18 2.98 17.11
C GLY A 34 -13.63 3.45 15.72
N TYR A 35 -12.99 2.99 14.64
CA TYR A 35 -13.53 3.16 13.30
C TYR A 35 -14.80 2.32 13.17
N ASP A 36 -15.88 2.94 12.69
CA ASP A 36 -17.13 2.28 12.34
C ASP A 36 -17.61 2.81 10.98
N LEU A 37 -18.21 1.93 10.18
CA LEU A 37 -18.74 2.27 8.87
C LEU A 37 -20.25 2.36 8.95
N ILE A 38 -20.76 3.59 9.02
CA ILE A 38 -22.19 3.86 9.01
C ILE A 38 -22.58 4.36 7.62
N LEU A 39 -23.20 3.49 6.84
CA LEU A 39 -23.74 3.83 5.51
C LEU A 39 -25.23 4.15 5.66
N SER A 40 -25.53 5.39 6.06
CA SER A 40 -26.90 5.92 6.07
C SER A 40 -26.92 7.19 5.25
N ILE A 41 -27.31 7.07 3.98
CA ILE A 41 -27.45 8.20 3.07
C ILE A 41 -28.92 8.31 2.71
N ASP A 42 -29.58 9.34 3.23
CA ASP A 42 -30.96 9.62 2.90
C ASP A 42 -31.05 10.21 1.50
N ALA A 43 -31.91 9.65 0.67
CA ALA A 43 -32.14 10.21 -0.65
C ALA A 43 -32.92 11.54 -0.52
N PRO A 44 -32.58 12.56 -1.32
CA PRO A 44 -33.39 13.76 -1.42
C PRO A 44 -34.83 13.42 -1.85
N VAL A 45 -35.81 14.07 -1.22
CA VAL A 45 -37.24 13.86 -1.53
C VAL A 45 -37.59 14.41 -2.92
N ASP A 46 -36.95 15.52 -3.30
CA ASP A 46 -37.12 16.19 -4.58
C ASP A 46 -35.89 16.01 -5.47
N PRO A 47 -36.02 16.10 -6.81
CA PRO A 47 -34.88 16.09 -7.71
C PRO A 47 -33.89 17.22 -7.38
N VAL A 48 -32.63 16.85 -7.16
CA VAL A 48 -31.53 17.79 -6.90
C VAL A 48 -30.56 17.84 -8.08
N GLN A 49 -29.86 18.97 -8.20
CA GLN A 49 -28.80 19.11 -9.19
C GLN A 49 -27.52 18.45 -8.67
N LEU A 50 -27.02 17.45 -9.40
CA LEU A 50 -25.72 16.86 -9.12
C LEU A 50 -24.58 17.71 -9.69
N ARG A 51 -23.56 17.91 -8.87
CA ARG A 51 -22.26 18.45 -9.27
C ARG A 51 -21.26 17.32 -9.27
N ILE A 52 -20.52 17.18 -10.38
CA ILE A 52 -19.56 16.10 -10.56
C ILE A 52 -18.21 16.72 -10.90
N GLY A 53 -17.19 16.37 -10.13
CA GLY A 53 -15.80 16.74 -10.35
C GLY A 53 -14.95 15.51 -10.67
N PHE A 54 -13.95 15.68 -11.53
CA PHE A 54 -13.00 14.63 -11.89
C PHE A 54 -11.57 15.11 -11.68
N ALA A 55 -10.71 14.22 -11.22
CA ALA A 55 -9.27 14.44 -11.12
C ALA A 55 -8.52 13.14 -11.45
N ALA A 56 -7.30 13.27 -11.94
CA ALA A 56 -6.39 12.16 -12.18
C ALA A 56 -4.99 12.60 -11.73
N GLU A 57 -4.39 11.84 -10.82
CA GLU A 57 -3.05 12.10 -10.29
C GLU A 57 -2.16 10.88 -10.55
N PRO A 58 -0.95 11.07 -11.11
CA PRO A 58 0.00 9.96 -11.25
C PRO A 58 0.48 9.49 -9.87
N ILE A 59 0.49 8.17 -9.68
CA ILE A 59 0.97 7.48 -8.47
C ILE A 59 2.14 6.53 -8.79
N THR A 60 2.72 6.66 -9.98
CA THR A 60 3.87 5.87 -10.43
C THR A 60 5.05 6.11 -9.50
N PRO A 61 5.60 5.08 -8.82
CA PRO A 61 6.81 5.26 -8.04
C PRO A 61 8.01 5.41 -8.98
N GLU A 62 9.05 6.09 -8.49
CA GLU A 62 10.33 6.09 -9.18
C GLU A 62 10.94 4.68 -9.19
N VAL A 63 11.40 4.27 -10.37
CA VAL A 63 12.18 3.06 -10.60
C VAL A 63 13.54 3.52 -11.15
N PRO A 64 14.52 3.87 -10.30
CA PRO A 64 15.78 4.43 -10.77
C PRO A 64 16.61 3.38 -11.53
N ASP A 65 16.61 2.14 -11.05
CA ASP A 65 17.51 1.11 -11.55
C ASP A 65 16.91 0.27 -12.67
N ARG A 66 17.80 -0.28 -13.50
CA ARG A 66 17.48 -1.29 -14.51
C ARG A 66 18.33 -2.51 -14.26
N TRP A 67 17.86 -3.69 -14.61
CA TRP A 67 18.59 -4.93 -14.41
C TRP A 67 18.46 -5.87 -15.61
N ASN A 68 19.45 -6.74 -15.75
CA ASN A 68 19.51 -7.70 -16.84
C ASN A 68 19.08 -9.09 -16.36
N ASP A 69 17.89 -9.50 -16.77
CA ASP A 69 17.35 -10.84 -16.54
C ASP A 69 17.97 -11.85 -17.50
N VAL A 70 19.03 -12.52 -17.05
CA VAL A 70 19.82 -13.44 -17.89
C VAL A 70 19.04 -14.72 -18.16
N ASN A 71 18.29 -15.20 -17.18
CA ASN A 71 17.62 -16.51 -17.23
C ASN A 71 16.12 -16.42 -17.57
N LYS A 72 15.59 -15.21 -17.72
CA LYS A 72 14.21 -14.87 -18.11
C LYS A 72 13.15 -15.33 -17.11
N ASN A 73 13.46 -15.31 -15.82
CA ASN A 73 12.53 -15.71 -14.76
C ASN A 73 11.86 -14.53 -14.03
N ALA A 74 12.14 -13.29 -14.44
CA ALA A 74 11.65 -12.05 -13.86
C ALA A 74 12.00 -11.86 -12.37
N ARG A 75 13.13 -12.42 -11.90
CA ARG A 75 13.66 -12.23 -10.55
C ARG A 75 15.11 -11.80 -10.63
N TYR A 76 15.47 -10.74 -9.90
CA TYR A 76 16.86 -10.31 -9.79
C TYR A 76 17.67 -11.27 -8.90
N GLU A 77 18.66 -11.94 -9.50
CA GLU A 77 19.49 -12.97 -8.89
C GLU A 77 20.99 -12.70 -9.14
N PRO A 78 21.63 -11.82 -8.35
CA PRO A 78 23.02 -11.42 -8.58
C PRO A 78 24.01 -12.60 -8.50
N ASP A 79 23.73 -13.60 -7.65
CA ASP A 79 24.54 -14.82 -7.54
C ASP A 79 24.55 -15.67 -8.84
N LYS A 80 23.61 -15.42 -9.75
CA LYS A 80 23.53 -16.08 -11.07
C LYS A 80 24.14 -15.22 -12.19
N GLY A 81 24.87 -14.16 -11.84
CA GLY A 81 25.54 -13.28 -12.81
C GLY A 81 24.65 -12.18 -13.37
N GLU A 82 23.50 -11.92 -12.75
CA GLU A 82 22.67 -10.77 -13.11
C GLU A 82 23.26 -9.49 -12.54
N THR A 83 23.16 -8.42 -13.32
CA THR A 83 23.72 -7.12 -12.99
C THR A 83 22.65 -6.05 -13.13
N PHE A 84 22.85 -4.93 -12.44
CA PHE A 84 21.98 -3.77 -12.54
C PHE A 84 22.77 -2.54 -12.99
N THR A 85 22.04 -1.63 -13.63
CA THR A 85 22.46 -0.26 -13.90
C THR A 85 21.92 0.59 -12.77
N ASP A 86 22.83 1.12 -11.97
CA ASP A 86 22.54 2.06 -10.89
C ASP A 86 22.14 3.42 -11.49
N GLY A 87 20.86 3.75 -11.39
CA GLY A 87 20.28 4.96 -11.96
C GLY A 87 20.45 6.20 -11.08
N ASN A 88 20.74 6.03 -9.79
CA ASN A 88 20.84 7.14 -8.83
C ASN A 88 22.25 7.34 -8.25
N GLY A 89 23.18 6.43 -8.54
CA GLY A 89 24.59 6.52 -8.18
C GLY A 89 24.91 6.14 -6.73
N ASN A 90 24.02 5.43 -6.02
CA ASN A 90 24.25 5.03 -4.62
C ASN A 90 24.99 3.70 -4.45
N GLY A 91 25.20 2.94 -5.53
CA GLY A 91 25.86 1.63 -5.51
C GLY A 91 25.00 0.48 -4.96
N GLU A 92 23.72 0.69 -4.71
CA GLU A 92 22.75 -0.28 -4.21
C GLU A 92 21.66 -0.55 -5.24
N PHE A 93 21.07 -1.76 -5.24
CA PHE A 93 19.95 -2.07 -6.13
C PHE A 93 18.62 -1.67 -5.47
N ASP A 94 18.06 -0.55 -5.91
CA ASP A 94 16.81 0.05 -5.44
C ASP A 94 15.57 -0.58 -6.10
N ALA A 95 15.35 -1.86 -5.80
CA ALA A 95 14.21 -2.59 -6.33
C ALA A 95 12.87 -1.93 -5.96
N ARG A 96 11.97 -1.84 -6.95
CA ARG A 96 10.52 -1.74 -6.73
C ARG A 96 9.90 -3.07 -7.12
N TRP A 97 9.03 -3.61 -6.28
CA TRP A 97 8.43 -4.93 -6.52
C TRP A 97 7.12 -4.79 -7.28
N ILE A 98 6.85 -5.71 -8.20
CA ILE A 98 5.62 -5.82 -8.98
C ILE A 98 4.79 -6.99 -8.45
N ALA A 99 3.50 -6.74 -8.22
CA ALA A 99 2.56 -7.76 -7.77
C ALA A 99 1.81 -8.45 -8.92
N GLY A 100 1.35 -9.69 -8.73
CA GLY A 100 0.39 -10.36 -9.62
C GLY A 100 0.86 -11.71 -10.15
N PHE A 101 1.81 -11.72 -11.10
CA PHE A 101 2.27 -12.97 -11.74
C PHE A 101 3.34 -13.76 -10.96
N GLY A 102 3.71 -13.31 -9.77
CA GLY A 102 4.66 -14.00 -8.91
C GLY A 102 5.33 -13.08 -7.90
N ASN A 103 6.08 -13.67 -6.98
CA ASN A 103 6.79 -12.96 -5.92
C ASN A 103 8.23 -12.57 -6.34
N ARG A 104 8.80 -11.58 -5.66
CA ARG A 104 10.16 -11.07 -5.89
C ARG A 104 10.42 -10.66 -7.35
N ARG A 105 9.42 -10.07 -7.99
CA ARG A 105 9.55 -9.54 -9.35
C ARG A 105 9.95 -8.07 -9.28
N ALA A 106 11.23 -7.79 -9.53
CA ALA A 106 11.72 -6.42 -9.53
C ALA A 106 11.33 -5.71 -10.83
N ALA A 107 10.73 -4.52 -10.72
CA ALA A 107 10.42 -3.66 -11.85
C ALA A 107 11.70 -3.34 -12.63
N ASN A 108 11.62 -3.42 -13.96
CA ASN A 108 12.74 -3.09 -14.84
C ASN A 108 12.49 -1.79 -15.62
N GLY A 109 11.64 -0.93 -15.07
CA GLY A 109 11.25 0.35 -15.67
C GLY A 109 9.75 0.60 -15.60
N ILE A 110 9.36 1.71 -16.22
CA ILE A 110 7.99 2.20 -16.29
C ILE A 110 7.61 2.20 -17.77
N HIS A 111 6.54 1.50 -18.13
CA HIS A 111 5.97 1.53 -19.47
C HIS A 111 4.94 2.66 -19.59
N ASP A 112 3.96 2.68 -18.69
CA ASP A 112 2.93 3.71 -18.55
C ASP A 112 2.82 4.18 -17.09
N ASP A 113 2.21 5.35 -16.89
CA ASP A 113 1.89 5.84 -15.56
C ASP A 113 0.79 5.01 -14.89
N GLN A 114 0.95 4.79 -13.59
CA GLN A 114 -0.11 4.36 -12.69
C GLN A 114 -0.87 5.60 -12.20
N TRP A 115 -2.20 5.52 -12.09
CA TRP A 115 -3.02 6.67 -11.71
C TRP A 115 -3.91 6.38 -10.51
N ALA A 116 -4.15 7.42 -9.72
CA ALA A 116 -5.33 7.57 -8.90
C ALA A 116 -6.34 8.45 -9.65
N ARG A 117 -7.48 7.88 -10.04
CA ARG A 117 -8.55 8.60 -10.74
C ARG A 117 -9.74 8.77 -9.81
N THR A 118 -10.12 10.01 -9.58
CA THR A 118 -11.15 10.39 -8.62
C THR A 118 -12.33 11.01 -9.33
N MET A 119 -13.53 10.55 -8.98
CA MET A 119 -14.79 11.22 -9.25
C MET A 119 -15.43 11.63 -7.93
N VAL A 120 -15.81 12.90 -7.79
CA VAL A 120 -16.58 13.40 -6.66
C VAL A 120 -17.97 13.73 -7.13
N ILE A 121 -18.99 13.21 -6.46
CA ILE A 121 -20.41 13.48 -6.69
C ILE A 121 -20.93 14.24 -5.48
N ASP A 122 -21.59 15.36 -5.72
CA ASP A 122 -22.16 16.23 -4.70
C ASP A 122 -23.57 16.64 -5.10
N ASP A 123 -24.55 16.39 -4.23
CA ASP A 123 -25.95 16.72 -4.44
C ASP A 123 -26.42 17.97 -3.67
N GLY A 124 -25.50 18.65 -2.98
CA GLY A 124 -25.74 19.78 -2.09
C GLY A 124 -25.91 19.40 -0.61
N HIS A 125 -26.12 18.13 -0.30
CA HIS A 125 -26.32 17.59 1.05
C HIS A 125 -25.31 16.48 1.40
N THR A 126 -24.98 15.63 0.44
CA THR A 126 -24.05 14.51 0.56
C THR A 126 -23.00 14.58 -0.55
N ARG A 127 -21.73 14.36 -0.18
CA ARG A 127 -20.59 14.31 -1.08
C ARG A 127 -19.85 12.99 -0.98
N ILE A 128 -19.76 12.29 -2.11
CA ILE A 128 -19.11 10.99 -2.22
C ILE A 128 -17.92 11.10 -3.17
N ALA A 129 -16.74 10.66 -2.71
CA ALA A 129 -15.58 10.46 -3.55
C ALA A 129 -15.45 8.98 -3.95
N ILE A 130 -15.18 8.72 -5.22
CA ILE A 130 -14.87 7.40 -5.75
C ILE A 130 -13.50 7.47 -6.39
N VAL A 131 -12.56 6.69 -5.87
CA VAL A 131 -11.16 6.65 -6.31
C VAL A 131 -10.86 5.28 -6.88
N ILE A 132 -10.35 5.24 -8.11
CA ILE A 132 -9.84 4.04 -8.76
C ILE A 132 -8.32 4.15 -8.84
N LEU A 133 -7.62 3.14 -8.31
CA LEU A 133 -6.17 3.05 -8.29
C LEU A 133 -5.69 2.00 -9.29
N ASP A 134 -4.66 2.33 -10.08
CA ASP A 134 -3.96 1.38 -10.95
C ASP A 134 -3.01 0.50 -10.14
N LEU A 135 -3.58 -0.37 -9.30
CA LEU A 135 -2.88 -1.31 -8.42
C LEU A 135 -3.53 -2.69 -8.50
N ILE A 136 -2.84 -3.72 -7.99
CA ILE A 136 -3.45 -5.04 -7.80
C ILE A 136 -4.53 -5.02 -6.71
N GLY A 137 -4.32 -4.22 -5.68
CA GLY A 137 -5.20 -4.07 -4.53
C GLY A 137 -4.67 -3.02 -3.58
N PHE A 138 -5.52 -2.61 -2.64
CA PHE A 138 -5.21 -1.61 -1.63
C PHE A 138 -5.89 -2.03 -0.33
N MET A 139 -5.10 -2.25 0.71
CA MET A 139 -5.56 -2.90 1.94
C MET A 139 -6.43 -1.97 2.80
N HIS A 140 -7.23 -2.58 3.68
CA HIS A 140 -8.25 -1.86 4.44
C HIS A 140 -7.67 -0.75 5.33
N ASP A 141 -6.54 -1.01 6.00
CA ASP A 141 -5.91 -0.02 6.87
C ASP A 141 -5.45 1.20 6.07
N GLU A 142 -4.87 0.98 4.88
CA GLU A 142 -4.44 2.05 3.98
C GLU A 142 -5.65 2.85 3.45
N VAL A 143 -6.80 2.20 3.20
CA VAL A 143 -8.06 2.90 2.89
C VAL A 143 -8.50 3.80 4.04
N LEU A 144 -8.38 3.34 5.29
CA LEU A 144 -8.75 4.12 6.46
C LEU A 144 -7.77 5.27 6.72
N ASP A 145 -6.47 5.08 6.48
CA ASP A 145 -5.46 6.13 6.55
C ASP A 145 -5.75 7.22 5.52
N VAL A 146 -6.06 6.86 4.26
CA VAL A 146 -6.46 7.83 3.23
C VAL A 146 -7.71 8.61 3.65
N ARG A 147 -8.76 7.91 4.12
CA ARG A 147 -10.01 8.56 4.58
C ARG A 147 -9.76 9.59 5.70
N LYS A 148 -8.86 9.28 6.64
CA LYS A 148 -8.48 10.18 7.74
C LYS A 148 -7.61 11.35 7.30
N ALA A 149 -6.87 11.20 6.20
CA ALA A 149 -6.03 12.25 5.65
C ALA A 149 -6.82 13.27 4.81
N ILE A 150 -8.08 12.99 4.45
CA ILE A 150 -8.93 13.93 3.73
C ILE A 150 -9.22 15.16 4.62
N PRO A 151 -8.91 16.37 4.16
CA PRO A 151 -9.20 17.59 4.91
C PRO A 151 -10.70 17.73 5.22
N ALA A 152 -11.05 18.13 6.44
CA ALA A 152 -12.44 18.25 6.87
C ALA A 152 -13.22 19.31 6.07
N ASP A 153 -12.55 20.35 5.57
CA ASP A 153 -13.13 21.40 4.72
C ASP A 153 -13.44 20.90 3.29
N CYS A 154 -12.94 19.74 2.88
CA CYS A 154 -13.40 19.06 1.68
C CYS A 154 -14.84 18.53 1.81
N ASN A 155 -15.42 18.46 3.02
CA ASN A 155 -16.79 18.03 3.28
C ASN A 155 -17.17 16.75 2.53
N VAL A 156 -16.28 15.75 2.49
CA VAL A 156 -16.54 14.44 1.85
C VAL A 156 -17.13 13.52 2.90
N ASP A 157 -18.39 13.12 2.74
CA ASP A 157 -19.08 12.23 3.68
C ASP A 157 -18.61 10.78 3.52
N TYR A 158 -18.33 10.37 2.27
CA TYR A 158 -17.90 9.01 1.99
C TYR A 158 -16.84 8.94 0.90
N THR A 159 -15.85 8.06 1.08
CA THR A 159 -14.81 7.79 0.06
C THR A 159 -14.74 6.30 -0.24
N VAL A 160 -15.06 5.92 -1.46
CA VAL A 160 -14.83 4.58 -2.01
C VAL A 160 -13.45 4.56 -2.65
N ILE A 161 -12.64 3.56 -2.33
CA ILE A 161 -11.36 3.31 -2.99
C ILE A 161 -11.38 1.89 -3.53
N ALA A 162 -11.07 1.73 -4.82
CA ALA A 162 -10.97 0.44 -5.48
C ALA A 162 -9.71 0.37 -6.35
N SER A 163 -9.26 -0.83 -6.65
CA SER A 163 -8.10 -1.07 -7.51
C SER A 163 -8.51 -1.74 -8.81
N THR A 164 -7.82 -1.45 -9.91
CA THR A 164 -8.09 -2.07 -11.22
C THR A 164 -7.68 -3.54 -11.30
N HIS A 165 -6.94 -4.04 -10.30
CA HIS A 165 -6.40 -5.39 -10.24
C HIS A 165 -5.34 -5.65 -11.34
N THR A 166 -4.54 -4.63 -11.67
CA THR A 166 -3.43 -4.78 -12.61
C THR A 166 -2.27 -5.58 -11.99
N HIS A 167 -1.67 -6.47 -12.79
CA HIS A 167 -0.57 -7.38 -12.39
C HIS A 167 0.83 -6.84 -12.77
N GLU A 168 0.89 -5.56 -13.14
CA GLU A 168 2.13 -4.89 -13.57
C GLU A 168 2.35 -3.56 -12.83
N ALA A 169 1.59 -3.34 -11.75
CA ALA A 169 1.75 -2.21 -10.84
C ALA A 169 2.71 -2.52 -9.69
N VAL A 170 3.10 -1.47 -8.97
CA VAL A 170 3.87 -1.63 -7.73
C VAL A 170 3.08 -2.46 -6.72
N ASP A 171 3.78 -3.34 -6.02
CA ASP A 171 3.18 -4.17 -5.00
C ASP A 171 2.86 -3.37 -3.74
N MET A 172 1.57 -3.15 -3.51
CA MET A 172 1.02 -2.51 -2.30
C MET A 172 0.41 -3.52 -1.32
N LEU A 173 0.46 -4.82 -1.64
CA LEU A 173 -0.12 -5.90 -0.84
C LEU A 173 0.94 -6.76 -0.14
N GLY A 174 2.17 -6.79 -0.65
CA GLY A 174 3.27 -7.60 -0.13
C GLY A 174 3.17 -9.07 -0.51
N LEU A 175 2.96 -9.38 -1.79
CA LEU A 175 2.75 -10.72 -2.35
C LEU A 175 4.04 -11.51 -2.66
#